data_AF-A0A9E5M011-F1
#
_entry.id   AF-A0A9E5M011-F1
#
_cell.length_a   1.000
_cell.length_b   1.000
_cell.length_c   1.000
_cell.angle_alpha   90.00
_cell.angle_beta   90.00
_cell.angle_gamma   90.00
#
_symmetry.space_group_name_H-M   'P 1'
#
loop_
_entity.id
_entity.type
_entity.pdbx_description
1 polymer ?
#
loop_
_entity_poly.entity_id
_entity_poly.type
_entity_poly.pdbx_seq_one_letter_code
_entity_poly.pdbx_strand_id
1 'polypeptide(L)' 'FARALGEFGASVLVAGYIPGRTVTLALGIYHEVQLGRDDRALALVAVSATLAFAALWTAEHWLRRPSSIR' A
#
# COMPACT_ATOMS: atom_id res chain seq x y z
N PHE A 1 7.64 5.71 6.50
CA PHE A 1 7.38 4.54 5.65
C PHE A 1 7.92 3.25 6.27
N ALA A 2 9.24 3.05 6.41
CA ALA A 2 9.82 1.82 7.01
C ALA A 2 9.29 1.47 8.43
N ARG A 3 9.10 2.48 9.29
CA ARG A 3 8.48 2.31 10.62
C ARG A 3 6.99 1.93 10.57
N ALA A 4 6.23 2.53 9.65
CA ALA A 4 4.83 2.18 9.41
C ALA A 4 4.68 0.79 8.76
N LEU A 5 5.68 0.35 8.00
CA LEU A 5 5.78 -1.01 7.45
C LEU A 5 6.01 -2.06 8.55
N GLY A 6 6.69 -1.70 9.64
CA GLY A 6 6.79 -2.53 10.85
C GLY A 6 5.47 -2.63 11.62
N GLU A 7 4.66 -1.56 11.65
CA GLU A 7 3.31 -1.58 12.25
C GLU A 7 2.22 -2.18 11.35
N PHE A 8 2.56 -2.52 10.10
CA PHE A 8 1.67 -3.24 9.20
C PHE A 8 1.24 -4.59 9.81
N GLY A 9 2.17 -5.32 10.44
CA GLY A 9 1.85 -6.57 11.15
C GLY A 9 0.91 -6.36 12.34
N ALA A 10 1.10 -5.29 13.11
CA ALA A 10 0.20 -4.92 14.21
C ALA A 10 -1.21 -4.57 13.71
N SER A 11 -1.31 -3.90 12.55
CA SER A 11 -2.58 -3.57 11.92
C SER A 11 -3.36 -4.83 11.48
N VAL A 12 -2.67 -5.84 10.93
CA VAL A 12 -3.30 -7.14 10.60
C VAL A 12 -3.77 -7.87 11.86
N LEU A 13 -2.97 -7.88 12.92
CA LEU A 13 -3.32 -8.54 14.17
C LEU A 13 -4.55 -7.91 14.85
N VAL A 14 -4.73 -6.59 14.73
CA VAL A 14 -5.86 -5.86 15.34
C VAL A 14 -7.09 -5.77 14.43
N ALA A 15 -6.92 -5.47 13.14
CA ALA A 15 -8.02 -5.27 12.19
C ALA A 15 -8.47 -6.56 11.48
N GLY A 16 -7.64 -7.61 11.52
CA GLY A 16 -7.89 -8.89 10.89
C GLY A 16 -8.03 -8.85 9.35
N TYR A 17 -8.35 -10.00 8.78
CA TYR A 17 -8.77 -10.15 7.38
C TYR A 17 -10.23 -10.61 7.36
N ILE A 18 -11.18 -9.68 7.21
CA ILE A 18 -12.60 -10.01 6.98
C ILE A 18 -12.92 -9.69 5.52
N PRO A 19 -13.10 -10.72 4.65
CA PRO A 19 -13.46 -10.51 3.25
C PRO A 19 -14.67 -9.59 3.13
N GLY A 20 -14.53 -8.48 2.39
CA GLY A 20 -15.61 -7.52 2.17
C GLY A 20 -15.91 -6.54 3.31
N ARG A 21 -15.14 -6.55 4.42
CA ARG A 21 -15.31 -5.59 5.53
C ARG A 21 -14.01 -4.90 5.92
N THR A 22 -12.93 -5.65 6.11
CA THR A 22 -11.62 -5.13 6.53
C THR A 22 -10.51 -5.70 5.66
N VAL A 23 -10.54 -5.35 4.37
CA VAL A 23 -9.49 -5.74 3.41
C VAL A 23 -8.69 -4.49 3.05
N THR A 24 -7.48 -4.39 3.60
CA THR A 24 -6.50 -3.44 3.08
C THR A 24 -5.71 -4.07 1.95
N LEU A 25 -5.14 -3.24 1.07
CA LEU A 25 -4.45 -3.70 -0.13
C LEU A 25 -3.28 -4.64 0.21
N ALA A 26 -2.56 -4.34 1.29
CA ALA A 26 -1.46 -5.18 1.77
C ALA A 26 -1.94 -6.48 2.47
N LEU A 27 -3.12 -6.48 3.11
CA LEU A 27 -3.78 -7.70 3.61
C LEU A 27 -4.21 -8.62 2.47
N GLY A 28 -4.73 -8.05 1.37
CA GLY A 28 -5.07 -8.80 0.16
C GLY A 28 -3.86 -9.47 -0.48
N ILE A 29 -2.72 -8.77 -0.57
CA ILE A 29 -1.46 -9.35 -1.06
C ILE A 29 -1.03 -10.52 -0.18
N TYR A 30 -0.99 -10.32 1.14
CA TYR A 30 -0.59 -11.38 2.08
C TYR A 30 -1.51 -12.61 2.00
N HIS A 31 -2.83 -12.39 1.88
CA HIS A 31 -3.80 -13.47 1.75
C HIS A 31 -3.64 -14.27 0.45
N GLU A 32 -3.48 -13.61 -0.70
CA GLU A 32 -3.30 -14.32 -1.98
C GLU A 32 -1.97 -15.10 -2.02
N VAL A 33 -0.90 -14.58 -1.41
CA VAL A 33 0.38 -15.31 -1.24
C VAL A 33 0.17 -16.55 -0.37
N GLN A 34 -0.55 -16.46 0.75
CA GLN A 34 -0.82 -17.63 1.60
C GLN A 34 -1.66 -18.70 0.90
N LEU A 35 -2.52 -18.30 -0.05
CA LEU A 35 -3.29 -19.23 -0.87
C LEU A 35 -2.50 -19.79 -2.06
N GLY A 36 -1.23 -19.40 -2.25
CA GLY A 36 -0.39 -19.80 -3.38
C GLY A 36 -0.84 -19.21 -4.72
N ARG A 37 -1.62 -18.13 -4.70
CA ARG A 37 -2.18 -17.45 -5.87
C ARG A 37 -1.29 -16.28 -6.26
N ASP A 38 -0.07 -16.61 -6.68
CA ASP A 38 0.97 -15.63 -6.95
C ASP A 38 0.60 -14.65 -8.07
N ASP A 39 -0.20 -15.08 -9.03
CA ASP A 39 -0.74 -14.25 -10.12
C ASP A 39 -1.58 -13.07 -9.58
N ARG A 40 -2.47 -13.36 -8.64
CA ARG A 40 -3.33 -12.35 -8.00
C ARG A 40 -2.55 -11.46 -7.04
N ALA A 41 -1.61 -12.05 -6.31
CA ALA A 41 -0.70 -11.30 -5.45
C ALA A 41 0.12 -10.28 -6.28
N LEU A 42 0.67 -10.71 -7.42
CA LEU A 42 1.42 -9.84 -8.35
C LEU A 42 0.57 -8.71 -8.89
N ALA A 43 -0.68 -8.98 -9.27
CA ALA A 43 -1.59 -7.93 -9.74
C ALA A 43 -1.83 -6.86 -8.66
N LEU A 44 -2.07 -7.28 -7.41
CA LEU A 44 -2.25 -6.35 -6.28
C LEU A 44 -0.97 -5.57 -5.96
N VAL A 45 0.20 -6.22 -6.02
CA VAL A 45 1.51 -5.58 -5.86
C VAL A 45 1.73 -4.52 -6.94
N ALA A 46 1.43 -4.84 -8.21
CA ALA A 46 1.58 -3.90 -9.32
C ALA A 46 0.71 -2.65 -9.11
N VAL A 47 -0.56 -2.82 -8.75
CA VAL A 47 -1.47 -1.70 -8.43
C VAL A 47 -0.92 -0.84 -7.29
N SER A 48 -0.44 -1.49 -6.22
CA SER A 48 0.16 -0.80 -5.06
C SER A 48 1.37 0.04 -5.47
N ALA A 49 2.28 -0.55 -6.27
CA ALA A 49 3.47 0.12 -6.76
C ALA A 49 3.12 1.31 -7.66
N THR A 50 2.19 1.13 -8.62
CA THR A 50 1.75 2.22 -9.50
C THR A 50 1.14 3.38 -8.69
N LEU A 51 0.32 3.10 -7.68
CA LEU A 51 -0.23 4.11 -6.79
C LEU A 51 0.86 4.86 -6.01
N ALA A 52 1.86 4.15 -5.48
CA ALA A 52 2.97 4.75 -4.77
C ALA A 52 3.80 5.67 -5.68
N PHE A 53 4.13 5.22 -6.89
CA PHE A 53 4.85 6.04 -7.88
C PHE A 53 4.01 7.24 -8.33
N ALA A 54 2.71 7.08 -8.57
CA ALA A 54 1.83 8.18 -8.93
C ALA A 54 1.71 9.23 -7.81
N ALA A 55 1.56 8.78 -6.56
CA ALA A 55 1.53 9.66 -5.39
C ALA A 55 2.85 10.41 -5.19
N LEU A 56 3.99 9.74 -5.39
CA LEU A 56 5.29 10.37 -5.31
C LEU A 56 5.52 11.36 -6.44
N TRP A 57 5.19 10.99 -7.68
CA TRP A 57 5.35 11.86 -8.84
C TRP A 57 4.47 13.10 -8.74
N THR A 58 3.23 12.94 -8.31
CA THR A 58 2.35 14.09 -8.03
C THR A 58 2.93 14.93 -6.91
N ALA A 59 3.28 14.36 -5.76
CA ALA A 59 3.88 15.11 -4.65
C ALA A 59 5.12 15.91 -5.10
N GLU A 60 6.04 15.29 -5.83
CA GLU A 60 7.18 16.02 -6.39
C GLU A 60 6.76 17.13 -7.35
N HIS A 61 5.79 16.89 -8.25
CA HIS A 61 5.34 17.93 -9.18
C HIS A 61 4.67 19.11 -8.46
N TRP A 62 3.93 18.85 -7.37
CA TRP A 62 3.31 19.87 -6.53
C TRP A 62 4.33 20.64 -5.67
N LEU A 63 5.30 19.95 -5.08
CA LEU A 63 6.35 20.54 -4.23
C LEU A 63 7.49 21.19 -5.02
N ARG A 64 7.70 20.82 -6.29
CA ARG A 64 8.65 21.50 -7.20
C ARG A 64 8.13 22.84 -7.73
N ARG A 65 6.89 23.23 -7.41
CA ARG A 65 6.51 24.64 -7.51
C ARG A 65 7.27 25.39 -6.42
N PRO A 66 8.13 26.38 -6.72
CA PRO A 66 8.79 27.15 -5.69
C PRO A 66 7.72 27.91 -4.90
N SER A 67 7.26 27.32 -3.80
CA SER A 67 6.53 28.02 -2.77
C SER A 67 7.52 28.94 -2.10
N SER A 68 7.60 30.16 -2.66
CA SER A 68 7.98 31.37 -1.96
C SER A 68 7.08 31.48 -0.72
N ILE A 69 7.47 30.79 0.35
CA ILE A 69 7.06 31.11 1.71
C ILE A 69 8.04 32.20 2.14
N ARG A 70 7.54 33.43 2.01
CA ARG A 70 8.15 34.66 2.51
C ARG A 70 7.93 34.75 4.02
#